data_AF-A0A1M5UFH5-F1
#
_entry.id   AF-A0A1M5UFH5-F1
#
_cell.length_a   1.000
_cell.length_b   1.000
_cell.length_c   1.000
_cell.angle_alpha   90.00
_cell.angle_beta   90.00
_cell.angle_gamma   90.00
#
_symmetry.space_group_name_H-M   'P 1'
#
loop_
_entity.id
_entity.type
_entity.pdbx_description
1 polymer ?
#
loop_
_entity_poly.entity_id
_entity_poly.type
_entity_poly.pdbx_seq_one_letter_code
_entity_poly.pdbx_strand_id
1 'polypeptide(L)'
;MTKKNIILIIIIALITIVIVVNNNQKKGTFQELVLNDYLDKAQAKEFNIIEIADVSDKNIIYKASENINIINEFISKLNELELVEYRQGMSGNNNSSKTSKKDYVIFLKNQETDEGIQIHIDSDKNILVRASTLVITENKKDKITEIKHKAKIYRYNVISGNVDFDYLDNLYNSLKEF
;
A
#
# COMPACT_ATOMS: atom_id res chain seq x y z
N MET A 1 1.56 23.13 46.35
CA MET A 1 2.16 22.49 45.16
C MET A 1 3.48 23.18 44.85
N THR A 2 4.60 22.44 44.84
CA THR A 2 5.94 23.03 44.68
C THR A 2 6.30 23.19 43.19
N LYS A 3 7.23 24.11 42.85
CA LYS A 3 7.73 24.28 41.46
C LYS A 3 8.23 22.96 40.84
N LYS A 4 8.82 22.07 41.64
CA LYS A 4 9.23 20.72 41.20
C LYS A 4 8.03 19.85 40.79
N ASN A 5 6.91 19.92 41.51
CA ASN A 5 5.70 19.16 41.17
C ASN A 5 5.04 19.66 39.88
N ILE A 6 5.10 20.97 39.61
CA ILE A 6 4.60 21.55 38.34
C ILE A 6 5.43 21.07 37.15
N ILE A 7 6.77 21.10 37.27
CA ILE A 7 7.68 20.66 36.20
C ILE A 7 7.48 19.16 35.91
N LEU A 8 7.35 18.33 36.94
CA LEU A 8 7.13 16.89 36.77
C LEU A 8 5.83 16.58 36.02
N ILE A 9 4.74 17.29 36.33
CA ILE A 9 3.44 17.12 35.66
C ILE A 9 3.54 17.52 34.18
N ILE A 10 4.24 18.62 33.86
CA ILE A 10 4.46 19.05 32.47
C ILE A 10 5.24 18.00 31.69
N ILE A 11 6.29 17.42 32.29
CA ILE A 11 7.08 16.36 31.64
C ILE A 11 6.21 15.13 31.36
N ILE A 12 5.40 14.68 32.33
CA ILE A 12 4.50 13.53 32.15
C ILE A 12 3.46 13.81 31.06
N ALA A 13 2.88 15.02 31.03
CA ALA A 13 1.93 15.43 30.00
C ALA A 13 2.57 15.46 28.59
N LEU A 14 3.79 15.98 28.48
CA LEU A 14 4.53 15.98 27.21
C LEU A 14 4.87 14.56 26.75
N ILE A 15 5.32 13.70 27.66
CA ILE A 15 5.61 12.28 27.35
C ILE A 15 4.33 11.58 26.88
N THR A 16 3.20 11.78 27.56
CA THR A 16 1.92 11.17 27.15
C THR A 16 1.43 11.71 25.80
N ILE A 17 1.54 13.01 25.54
CA ILE A 17 1.21 13.59 24.22
C ILE A 17 2.12 13.00 23.13
N VAL A 18 3.43 12.92 23.38
CA VAL A 18 4.38 12.32 22.43
C VAL A 18 4.07 10.85 22.18
N ILE A 19 3.72 10.08 23.20
CA ILE A 19 3.29 8.68 23.06
C ILE A 19 2.00 8.58 22.24
N VAL A 20 0.99 9.41 22.51
CA VAL A 20 -0.28 9.41 21.79
C VAL A 20 -0.10 9.82 20.33
N VAL A 21 0.67 10.87 20.06
CA VAL A 21 0.96 11.33 18.68
C VAL A 21 1.76 10.29 17.90
N ASN A 22 2.71 9.60 18.54
CA ASN A 22 3.48 8.54 17.90
C ASN A 22 2.65 7.26 17.66
N ASN A 23 1.61 7.02 18.48
CA ASN A 23 0.69 5.88 18.34
C ASN A 23 -0.55 6.14 17.49
N ASN A 24 -0.77 7.35 16.97
CA ASN A 24 -1.92 7.61 16.10
C ASN A 24 -1.77 6.82 14.78
N GLN A 25 -2.50 5.72 14.69
CA GLN A 25 -2.60 4.90 13.50
C GLN A 25 -3.36 5.66 12.43
N LYS A 26 -2.79 5.74 11.22
CA LYS A 26 -3.57 6.21 10.07
C LYS A 26 -4.63 5.16 9.74
N LYS A 27 -5.87 5.60 9.70
CA LYS A 27 -7.05 4.82 9.32
C LYS A 27 -7.73 5.53 8.17
N GLY A 28 -8.31 4.76 7.27
CA GLY A 28 -8.96 5.25 6.07
C GLY A 28 -9.13 4.13 5.07
N THR A 29 -9.67 4.45 3.91
CA THR A 29 -9.80 3.47 2.83
C THR A 29 -8.47 3.22 2.12
N PHE A 30 -8.37 2.16 1.34
CA PHE A 30 -7.24 1.97 0.42
C PHE A 30 -7.07 3.18 -0.51
N GLN A 31 -8.19 3.77 -0.97
CA GLN A 31 -8.16 4.97 -1.79
C GLN A 31 -7.43 6.12 -1.09
N GLU A 32 -7.80 6.41 0.16
CA GLU A 32 -7.24 7.52 0.92
C GLU A 32 -5.78 7.31 1.32
N LEU A 33 -5.45 6.10 1.78
CA LEU A 33 -4.15 5.81 2.39
C LEU A 33 -3.08 5.40 1.37
N VAL A 34 -3.49 4.85 0.23
CA VAL A 34 -2.56 4.29 -0.76
C VAL A 34 -2.72 4.99 -2.11
N LEU A 35 -3.89 4.93 -2.72
CA LEU A 35 -4.07 5.39 -4.10
C LEU A 35 -3.85 6.90 -4.23
N ASN A 36 -4.48 7.70 -3.39
CA ASN A 36 -4.34 9.16 -3.41
C ASN A 36 -2.90 9.57 -3.05
N ASP A 37 -2.29 8.97 -2.02
CA ASP A 37 -0.89 9.27 -1.64
C ASP A 37 0.11 8.98 -2.78
N TYR A 38 -0.15 7.92 -3.57
CA TYR A 38 0.59 7.61 -4.78
C TYR A 38 0.30 8.63 -5.89
N LEU A 39 -0.97 8.83 -6.24
CA LEU A 39 -1.37 9.70 -7.35
C LEU A 39 -0.96 11.14 -7.15
N ASP A 40 -0.92 11.65 -5.91
CA ASP A 40 -0.43 12.99 -5.61
C ASP A 40 1.04 13.17 -6.02
N LYS A 41 1.85 12.11 -5.89
CA LYS A 41 3.31 12.14 -6.14
C LYS A 41 3.70 11.63 -7.52
N ALA A 42 2.92 10.73 -8.11
CA ALA A 42 3.24 10.08 -9.37
C ALA A 42 3.30 11.10 -10.52
N GLN A 43 4.18 10.87 -11.50
CA GLN A 43 4.20 11.67 -12.74
C GLN A 43 3.12 11.20 -13.71
N ALA A 44 2.93 9.89 -13.85
CA ALA A 44 2.00 9.31 -14.81
C ALA A 44 0.52 9.56 -14.51
N LYS A 45 0.15 9.70 -13.23
CA LYS A 45 -1.24 9.86 -12.74
C LYS A 45 -2.23 8.76 -13.15
N GLU A 46 -1.78 7.68 -13.78
CA GLU A 46 -2.60 6.55 -14.19
C GLU A 46 -1.80 5.24 -14.20
N PHE A 47 -2.50 4.12 -14.32
CA PHE A 47 -1.93 2.79 -14.55
C PHE A 47 -2.41 2.29 -15.90
N ASN A 48 -1.49 1.72 -16.69
CA ASN A 48 -1.81 1.17 -18.01
C ASN A 48 -1.68 -0.36 -18.06
N ILE A 49 -1.18 -0.99 -17.00
CA ILE A 49 -1.11 -2.45 -16.88
C ILE A 49 -1.44 -2.91 -15.46
N ILE A 50 -2.17 -4.02 -15.39
CA ILE A 50 -2.26 -4.86 -14.19
C ILE A 50 -1.53 -6.19 -14.46
N GLU A 51 -0.69 -6.61 -13.53
CA GLU A 51 0.03 -7.87 -13.56
C GLU A 51 -0.20 -8.59 -12.23
N ILE A 52 -0.52 -9.89 -12.28
CA ILE A 52 -0.83 -10.70 -11.10
C ILE A 52 -0.01 -11.99 -11.15
N ALA A 53 0.60 -12.32 -10.03
CA ALA A 53 1.22 -13.60 -9.78
C ALA A 53 0.55 -14.29 -8.59
N ASP A 54 0.14 -15.54 -8.78
CA ASP A 54 -0.14 -16.46 -7.68
C ASP A 54 1.19 -17.03 -7.18
N VAL A 55 1.61 -16.60 -5.99
CA VAL A 55 2.87 -17.02 -5.36
C VAL A 55 2.69 -18.17 -4.38
N SER A 56 1.48 -18.76 -4.31
CA SER A 56 1.27 -19.99 -3.55
C SER A 56 1.82 -21.24 -4.27
N ASP A 57 1.98 -21.15 -5.59
CA ASP A 57 2.54 -22.22 -6.42
C ASP A 57 4.06 -22.10 -6.59
N LYS A 58 4.75 -23.23 -6.73
CA LYS A 58 6.21 -23.28 -6.92
C LYS A 58 6.68 -22.67 -8.24
N ASN A 59 5.83 -22.75 -9.27
CA ASN A 59 6.09 -22.18 -10.58
C ASN A 59 5.31 -20.87 -10.68
N ILE A 60 5.94 -19.77 -10.29
CA ILE A 60 5.32 -18.45 -10.31
C ILE A 60 5.16 -18.03 -11.78
N ILE A 61 3.92 -17.90 -12.22
CA ILE A 61 3.55 -17.38 -13.54
C ILE A 61 2.96 -15.99 -13.34
N TYR A 62 3.47 -15.03 -14.10
CA TYR A 62 2.91 -13.68 -14.15
C TYR A 62 1.90 -13.64 -15.29
N LYS A 63 0.70 -13.15 -14.97
CA LYS A 63 -0.33 -12.89 -15.97
C LYS A 63 -0.71 -11.43 -15.94
N ALA A 64 -0.96 -10.84 -17.10
CA ALA A 64 -1.18 -9.40 -17.22
C ALA A 64 -2.34 -9.04 -18.14
N SER A 65 -2.78 -7.78 -18.03
CA SER A 65 -3.70 -7.15 -18.96
C SER A 65 -3.49 -5.63 -19.01
N GLU A 66 -3.61 -5.08 -20.21
CA GLU A 66 -3.61 -3.63 -20.50
C GLU A 66 -5.05 -3.09 -20.65
N ASN A 67 -6.07 -3.91 -20.36
CA ASN A 67 -7.46 -3.49 -20.44
C ASN A 67 -7.82 -2.56 -19.27
N ILE A 68 -8.01 -1.28 -19.56
CA ILE A 68 -8.33 -0.24 -18.57
C ILE A 68 -9.58 -0.54 -17.75
N ASN A 69 -10.56 -1.25 -18.29
CA ASN A 69 -11.76 -1.62 -17.54
C ASN A 69 -11.45 -2.63 -16.42
N ILE A 70 -10.54 -3.58 -16.69
CA ILE A 70 -10.09 -4.55 -15.70
C ILE A 70 -9.27 -3.85 -14.59
N ILE A 71 -8.39 -2.93 -14.98
CA ILE A 71 -7.59 -2.12 -14.06
C ILE A 71 -8.50 -1.30 -13.14
N ASN A 72 -9.47 -0.59 -13.71
CA ASN A 72 -10.40 0.26 -12.96
C ASN A 72 -11.32 -0.56 -12.03
N GLU A 73 -11.81 -1.71 -12.48
CA GLU A 73 -12.62 -2.61 -11.65
C GLU A 73 -11.83 -3.10 -10.43
N PHE A 74 -10.60 -3.57 -10.66
CA PHE A 74 -9.71 -4.02 -9.59
C PHE A 74 -9.43 -2.91 -8.57
N ILE A 75 -9.10 -1.70 -9.05
CA ILE A 75 -8.86 -0.53 -8.18
C ILE A 75 -10.13 -0.19 -7.39
N SER A 76 -11.30 -0.20 -8.02
CA SER A 76 -12.58 0.08 -7.35
C SER A 76 -12.83 -0.88 -6.19
N LYS A 77 -12.64 -2.19 -6.41
CA LYS A 77 -12.82 -3.20 -5.35
C LYS A 77 -11.84 -3.04 -4.20
N LEU A 78 -10.59 -2.70 -4.48
CA LEU A 78 -9.60 -2.42 -3.43
C LEU A 78 -9.91 -1.15 -2.65
N ASN A 79 -10.39 -0.10 -3.32
CA ASN A 79 -10.74 1.18 -2.72
C ASN A 79 -11.83 1.07 -1.64
N GLU A 80 -12.64 0.02 -1.66
CA GLU A 80 -13.68 -0.26 -0.64
C GLU A 80 -13.10 -0.80 0.69
N LEU A 81 -11.85 -1.27 0.70
CA LEU A 81 -11.24 -1.82 1.92
C LEU A 81 -10.92 -0.70 2.92
N GLU A 82 -11.42 -0.84 4.15
CA GLU A 82 -10.99 0.00 5.26
C GLU A 82 -9.73 -0.58 5.91
N LEU A 83 -8.73 0.27 6.08
CA LEU A 83 -7.39 -0.11 6.48
C LEU A 83 -6.94 0.65 7.73
N VAL A 84 -6.00 0.03 8.44
CA VAL A 84 -5.19 0.68 9.45
C VAL A 84 -3.71 0.39 9.21
N GLU A 85 -2.88 1.44 9.20
CA GLU A 85 -1.43 1.31 9.03
C GLU A 85 -0.82 0.56 10.22
N TYR A 86 -0.10 -0.53 9.93
CA TYR A 86 0.68 -1.27 10.92
C TYR A 86 2.10 -0.71 11.00
N ARG A 87 2.57 -0.44 12.23
CA ARG A 87 3.95 0.00 12.51
C ARG A 87 4.67 -0.97 13.44
N GLN A 88 5.97 -1.15 13.21
CA GLN A 88 6.82 -2.00 14.05
C GLN A 88 6.77 -1.52 15.51
N GLY A 89 6.49 -2.45 16.44
CA GLY A 89 6.28 -2.14 17.86
C GLY A 89 4.82 -2.00 18.28
N MET A 90 3.87 -2.10 17.36
CA MET A 90 2.44 -2.20 17.68
C MET A 90 2.02 -3.66 17.85
N SER A 91 1.02 -3.93 18.70
CA SER A 91 0.38 -5.25 18.74
C SER A 91 -0.18 -5.54 17.35
N GLY A 92 0.42 -6.49 16.65
CA GLY A 92 -0.13 -7.00 15.39
C GLY A 92 -1.57 -7.43 15.61
N ASN A 93 -2.42 -7.19 14.61
CA ASN A 93 -3.69 -7.89 14.60
C ASN A 93 -3.34 -9.36 14.32
N ASN A 94 -3.26 -10.17 15.36
CA ASN A 94 -2.90 -11.59 15.27
C ASN A 94 -4.02 -12.43 14.62
N ASN A 95 -5.04 -11.80 14.05
CA ASN A 95 -6.02 -12.46 13.19
C ASN A 95 -5.36 -12.82 11.86
N SER A 96 -4.61 -13.91 11.89
CA SER A 96 -4.07 -14.62 10.74
C SER A 96 -5.13 -15.52 10.09
N SER A 97 -6.42 -15.20 10.22
CA SER A 97 -7.50 -15.99 9.62
C SER A 97 -7.41 -15.82 8.11
N LYS A 98 -6.66 -16.73 7.48
CA LYS A 98 -6.55 -16.88 6.04
C LYS A 98 -7.70 -17.79 5.60
N THR A 99 -8.63 -17.29 4.78
CA THR A 99 -9.71 -18.14 4.24
C THR A 99 -9.26 -18.89 2.99
N SER A 100 -8.19 -18.43 2.34
CA SER A 100 -7.59 -19.05 1.17
C SER A 100 -6.21 -19.67 1.48
N LYS A 101 -5.75 -20.61 0.66
CA LYS A 101 -4.34 -21.02 0.64
C LYS A 101 -3.50 -20.19 -0.34
N LYS A 102 -4.16 -19.39 -1.18
CA LYS A 102 -3.53 -18.56 -2.20
C LYS A 102 -2.80 -17.38 -1.59
N ASP A 103 -1.78 -16.92 -2.31
CA ASP A 103 -1.00 -15.72 -2.01
C ASP A 103 -0.84 -14.99 -3.33
N TYR A 104 -1.23 -13.71 -3.39
CA TYR A 104 -1.17 -12.95 -4.62
C TYR A 104 -0.23 -11.76 -4.49
N VAL A 105 0.61 -11.57 -5.51
CA VAL A 105 1.31 -10.31 -5.75
C VAL A 105 0.69 -9.66 -6.97
N ILE A 106 0.11 -8.48 -6.78
CA ILE A 106 -0.50 -7.68 -7.83
C ILE A 106 0.35 -6.43 -8.06
N PHE A 107 0.52 -6.05 -9.32
CA PHE A 107 1.17 -4.83 -9.71
C PHE A 107 0.23 -3.99 -10.57
N LEU A 108 0.01 -2.75 -10.17
CA LEU A 108 -0.55 -1.69 -10.99
C LEU A 108 0.61 -0.83 -11.44
N LYS A 109 0.94 -0.84 -12.74
CA LYS A 109 2.11 -0.13 -13.27
C LYS A 109 1.71 0.86 -14.36
N ASN A 110 2.55 1.87 -14.54
CA ASN A 110 2.61 2.65 -15.76
C ASN A 110 3.93 2.30 -16.47
N GLN A 111 3.84 1.59 -17.61
CA GLN A 111 5.02 1.10 -18.32
C GLN A 111 5.92 2.22 -18.87
N GLU A 112 5.37 3.41 -19.15
CA GLU A 112 6.14 4.52 -19.73
C GLU A 112 7.08 5.16 -18.69
N THR A 113 6.65 5.19 -17.43
CA THR A 113 7.37 5.87 -16.34
C THR A 113 8.02 4.91 -15.35
N ASP A 114 7.72 3.61 -15.45
CA ASP A 114 8.09 2.56 -14.48
C ASP A 114 7.63 2.91 -13.04
N GLU A 115 6.56 3.70 -12.93
CA GLU A 115 5.86 3.98 -11.68
C GLU A 115 4.80 2.92 -11.41
N GLY A 116 4.47 2.70 -10.13
CA GLY A 116 3.43 1.74 -9.82
C GLY A 116 3.19 1.48 -8.34
N ILE A 117 2.17 0.66 -8.09
CA ILE A 117 1.82 0.10 -6.78
C ILE A 117 1.90 -1.41 -6.88
N GLN A 118 2.73 -2.02 -6.05
CA GLN A 118 2.75 -3.46 -5.80
C GLN A 118 1.98 -3.75 -4.52
N ILE A 119 1.09 -4.74 -4.57
CA ILE A 119 0.22 -5.17 -3.47
C ILE A 119 0.45 -6.66 -3.27
N HIS A 120 0.96 -7.04 -2.09
CA HIS A 120 1.08 -8.42 -1.68
C HIS A 120 -0.02 -8.74 -0.66
N ILE A 121 -0.81 -9.75 -0.98
CA ILE A 121 -1.96 -10.22 -0.20
C ILE A 121 -1.64 -11.64 0.26
N ASP A 122 -1.27 -11.78 1.53
CA ASP A 122 -0.95 -13.06 2.17
C ASP A 122 -2.09 -13.59 3.05
N SER A 123 -3.10 -12.76 3.30
CA SER A 123 -4.31 -13.11 4.03
C SER A 123 -5.43 -12.10 3.78
N ASP A 124 -6.65 -12.48 4.15
CA ASP A 124 -7.86 -11.67 4.04
C ASP A 124 -7.76 -10.32 4.76
N LYS A 125 -6.85 -10.25 5.75
CA LYS A 125 -6.75 -9.17 6.72
C LYS A 125 -5.44 -8.42 6.66
N ASN A 126 -4.47 -8.83 5.87
CA ASN A 126 -3.17 -8.16 5.80
C ASN A 126 -2.78 -7.92 4.34
N ILE A 127 -2.44 -6.66 4.05
CA ILE A 127 -1.90 -6.26 2.77
C ILE A 127 -0.57 -5.53 2.98
N LEU A 128 0.42 -5.89 2.18
CA LEU A 128 1.70 -5.19 2.10
C LEU A 128 1.73 -4.44 0.77
N VAL A 129 1.94 -3.12 0.84
CA VAL A 129 1.93 -2.24 -0.31
C VAL A 129 3.31 -1.62 -0.50
N ARG A 130 3.84 -1.68 -1.72
CA ARG A 130 5.01 -0.90 -2.14
C ARG A 130 4.58 0.06 -3.24
N ALA A 131 4.60 1.36 -2.97
CA ALA A 131 4.33 2.41 -3.96
C ALA A 131 5.66 3.00 -4.44
N SER A 132 5.86 3.06 -5.75
CA SER A 132 7.07 3.56 -6.42
C SER A 132 6.72 4.71 -7.35
N THR A 133 7.30 5.89 -7.10
CA THR A 133 7.06 7.10 -7.91
C THR A 133 8.35 7.66 -8.47
N LEU A 134 8.27 8.29 -9.62
CA LEU A 134 9.34 8.97 -10.31
C LEU A 134 9.53 10.38 -9.73
N VAL A 135 10.77 10.69 -9.39
CA VAL A 135 11.20 12.02 -8.93
C VAL A 135 12.15 12.57 -9.98
N ILE A 136 11.74 13.67 -10.60
CA ILE A 136 12.54 14.42 -11.56
C ILE A 136 12.95 15.73 -10.89
N THR A 137 14.26 15.93 -10.72
CA THR A 137 14.83 17.16 -10.17
C THR A 137 15.73 17.83 -11.19
N GLU A 138 15.44 19.08 -11.51
CA GLU A 138 16.24 19.88 -12.45
C GLU A 138 17.15 20.84 -11.67
N ASN A 139 18.46 20.72 -11.87
CA ASN A 139 19.40 21.76 -11.48
C ASN A 139 19.54 22.78 -12.61
N LYS A 140 18.83 23.91 -12.49
CA LYS A 140 18.81 24.98 -13.51
C LYS A 140 20.17 25.63 -13.77
N LYS A 141 21.08 25.60 -12.80
CA LYS A 141 22.41 26.21 -12.92
C LYS A 141 23.33 25.36 -13.78
N ASP A 142 23.27 24.04 -13.58
CA ASP A 142 24.17 23.09 -14.23
C ASP A 142 23.50 22.37 -15.42
N LYS A 143 22.20 22.64 -15.67
CA LYS A 143 21.37 21.98 -16.69
C LYS A 143 21.35 20.45 -16.59
N ILE A 144 21.47 19.95 -15.36
CA ILE A 144 21.44 18.51 -15.07
C ILE A 144 20.03 18.16 -14.62
N THR A 145 19.42 17.21 -15.31
CA THR A 145 18.18 16.55 -14.89
C THR A 145 18.53 15.24 -14.22
N GLU A 146 18.14 15.09 -12.96
CA GLU A 146 18.26 13.83 -12.23
C GLU A 146 16.89 13.14 -12.16
N ILE A 147 16.88 11.86 -12.51
CA ILE A 147 15.69 11.01 -12.54
C ILE A 147 15.93 9.85 -11.57
N LYS A 148 15.05 9.71 -10.56
CA LYS A 148 15.16 8.67 -9.53
C LYS A 148 13.78 8.13 -9.17
N HIS A 149 13.69 6.83 -8.92
CA HIS A 149 12.50 6.23 -8.31
C HIS A 149 12.60 6.25 -6.79
N LYS A 150 11.52 6.69 -6.15
CA LYS A 150 11.35 6.67 -4.71
C LYS A 150 10.25 5.67 -4.35
N ALA A 151 10.63 4.65 -3.60
CA ALA A 151 9.70 3.65 -3.11
C ALA A 151 9.38 3.85 -1.62
N LYS A 152 8.13 3.57 -1.24
CA LYS A 152 7.71 3.44 0.15
C LYS A 152 6.97 2.13 0.34
N ILE A 153 7.20 1.49 1.48
CA ILE A 153 6.56 0.23 1.86
C ILE A 153 5.68 0.50 3.06
N TYR A 154 4.45 0.01 2.99
CA TYR A 154 3.44 0.13 4.03
C TYR A 154 2.81 -1.24 4.27
N ARG A 155 2.54 -1.58 5.53
CA ARG A 155 1.73 -2.74 5.88
C ARG A 155 0.42 -2.23 6.45
N TYR A 156 -0.69 -2.79 6.00
CA TYR A 156 -2.02 -2.43 6.47
C TYR A 156 -2.77 -3.66 6.95
N ASN A 157 -3.52 -3.50 8.03
CA ASN A 157 -4.53 -4.48 8.42
C ASN A 157 -5.88 -4.02 7.88
N VAL A 158 -6.66 -4.94 7.29
CA VAL A 158 -8.05 -4.68 6.89
C VAL A 158 -8.94 -4.74 8.12
N ILE A 159 -9.63 -3.65 8.43
CA ILE A 159 -10.46 -3.52 9.65
C ILE A 159 -11.96 -3.68 9.36
N SER A 160 -12.39 -3.43 8.13
CA SER A 160 -13.76 -3.68 7.65
C SER A 160 -13.71 -4.28 6.25
N GLY A 161 -14.59 -5.24 5.97
CA GLY A 161 -14.53 -6.07 4.77
C GLY A 161 -13.45 -7.16 4.84
N ASN A 162 -13.26 -7.88 3.73
CA ASN A 162 -12.22 -8.89 3.54
C ASN A 162 -11.69 -8.75 2.10
N VAL A 163 -10.44 -9.16 1.89
CA VAL A 163 -9.99 -9.41 0.52
C VAL A 163 -10.78 -10.59 -0.07
N ASP A 164 -11.36 -10.38 -1.25
CA ASP A 164 -12.14 -11.38 -1.99
C ASP A 164 -11.20 -12.27 -2.84
N PHE A 165 -10.83 -13.43 -2.30
CA PHE A 165 -9.95 -14.37 -3.00
C PHE A 165 -10.62 -15.06 -4.20
N ASP A 166 -11.94 -15.24 -4.19
CA ASP A 166 -12.65 -15.82 -5.33
C ASP A 166 -12.61 -14.85 -6.51
N TYR A 167 -12.78 -13.56 -6.27
CA TYR A 167 -12.57 -12.52 -7.27
C TYR A 167 -11.12 -12.52 -7.79
N LEU A 168 -10.12 -12.57 -6.90
CA LEU A 168 -8.70 -12.56 -7.31
C LEU A 168 -8.34 -13.79 -8.17
N ASP A 169 -8.85 -14.97 -7.84
CA ASP A 169 -8.62 -16.19 -8.62
C ASP A 169 -9.27 -16.11 -10.01
N ASN A 170 -10.53 -15.65 -10.06
CA ASN A 170 -11.22 -15.43 -11.33
C ASN A 170 -10.51 -14.39 -12.19
N LEU A 171 -10.05 -13.29 -11.59
CA LEU A 171 -9.28 -12.26 -12.27
C LEU A 171 -7.99 -12.86 -12.83
N TYR A 172 -7.15 -13.48 -11.99
CA TYR A 172 -5.89 -14.12 -12.39
C TYR A 172 -6.09 -15.12 -13.55
N ASN A 173 -7.11 -15.96 -13.48
CA ASN A 173 -7.39 -16.96 -14.51
C ASN A 173 -7.95 -16.36 -15.82
N SER A 174 -8.48 -15.13 -15.78
CA SER A 174 -8.90 -14.39 -16.99
C SER A 174 -7.76 -13.65 -17.69
N LEU A 175 -6.64 -13.40 -17.00
CA LEU A 175 -5.48 -12.71 -17.55
C LEU A 175 -4.64 -13.64 -18.46
N LYS A 176 -3.84 -13.04 -19.35
CA LYS A 176 -2.94 -13.78 -20.23
C LYS A 176 -1.56 -13.88 -19.60
N GLU A 177 -0.88 -15.00 -19.82
CA GLU A 177 0.54 -15.13 -19.47
C GLU A 177 1.34 -14.05 -20.21
N PHE A 178 2.23 -13.39 -19.47
CA PHE A 178 3.10 -12.34 -19.98
C PHE A 178 4.47 -12.90 -20.34
#